data_AF-A0A3D4PHV6-F1
#
_entry.id   AF-A0A3D4PHV6-F1
#
_cell.length_a   1.000
_cell.length_b   1.000
_cell.length_c   1.000
_cell.angle_alpha   90.00
_cell.angle_beta   90.00
_cell.angle_gamma   90.00
#
_symmetry.space_group_name_H-M   'P 1'
#
loop_
_entity.id
_entity.type
_entity.pdbx_description
1 polymer ?
#
loop_
_entity_poly.entity_id
_entity_poly.type
_entity_poly.pdbx_seq_one_letter_code
_entity_poly.pdbx_strand_id
1 'polypeptide(L)'
;MQTFPFLRKQSFPFTTSGTTDGTLPHVRPFSLFKNVVPPMRAIAWFLILSGTVLTSNADRLQAQDRFPDQRYYHPLNHHHMPPGMAGMWAGALGRADLCYFQPVQIRLPGSGQVTFLQSQTHPAPVAASPAQAGFMVGPLYRIKLSNIEGYPGLELYPTVELMDRLHPP
;
A
#
# COMPACT_ATOMS: atom_id res chain seq x y z
N MET A 1 15.40 12.31 30.28
CA MET A 1 14.44 12.22 31.40
C MET A 1 13.43 13.34 31.21
N GLN A 2 12.27 13.04 30.60
CA GLN A 2 11.18 14.00 30.36
C GLN A 2 9.96 13.52 31.15
N THR A 3 9.43 14.40 31.99
CA THR A 3 8.30 14.14 32.88
C THR A 3 7.06 14.83 32.31
N PHE A 4 5.98 14.07 32.08
CA PHE A 4 4.68 14.57 31.63
C PHE A 4 3.89 15.18 32.80
N PRO A 5 3.16 16.31 32.63
CA PRO A 5 2.23 16.79 33.63
C PRO A 5 0.79 16.28 33.42
N PHE A 6 0.14 16.10 34.57
CA PHE A 6 -1.15 15.50 34.90
C PHE A 6 -2.35 16.40 34.52
N LEU A 7 -3.34 15.85 33.80
CA LEU A 7 -4.54 16.58 33.36
C LEU A 7 -5.52 16.84 34.51
N ARG A 8 -5.89 18.12 34.62
CA ARG A 8 -6.81 18.75 35.58
C ARG A 8 -8.27 18.41 35.27
N LYS A 9 -9.06 18.01 36.27
CA LYS A 9 -10.53 17.86 36.19
C LYS A 9 -11.17 19.20 35.83
N GLN A 10 -12.02 19.20 34.79
CA GLN A 10 -12.91 20.32 34.47
C GLN A 10 -14.26 20.09 35.14
N SER A 11 -14.70 21.08 35.92
CA SER A 11 -16.06 21.19 36.45
C SER A 11 -16.69 22.45 35.88
N PHE A 12 -17.81 22.31 35.19
CA PHE A 12 -18.59 23.43 34.65
C PHE A 12 -19.60 23.95 35.69
N PRO A 13 -19.79 25.27 35.81
CA PRO A 13 -20.81 25.84 36.69
C PRO A 13 -22.15 25.96 35.96
N PHE A 14 -23.25 25.71 36.68
CA PHE A 14 -24.59 26.12 36.25
C PHE A 14 -25.21 26.99 37.35
N THR A 15 -25.45 28.26 37.02
CA THR A 15 -26.26 29.24 37.76
C THR A 15 -27.55 29.38 36.94
N THR A 16 -28.77 29.31 37.47
CA THR A 16 -29.60 30.29 38.22
C THR A 16 -30.88 29.51 38.62
N SER A 17 -31.71 29.79 39.63
CA SER A 17 -32.41 31.03 40.01
C SER A 17 -33.36 30.68 41.16
N GLY A 18 -33.62 31.60 42.10
CA GLY A 18 -34.92 31.67 42.81
C GLY A 18 -34.97 31.17 44.26
N THR A 19 -34.99 32.15 45.16
CA THR A 19 -36.00 32.31 46.23
C THR A 19 -36.01 31.30 47.39
N THR A 20 -35.44 31.77 48.50
CA THR A 20 -35.81 31.57 49.92
C THR A 20 -36.94 30.57 50.21
N ASP A 21 -36.59 29.40 50.73
CA ASP A 21 -37.22 28.88 51.95
C ASP A 21 -36.32 27.85 52.63
N GLY A 22 -36.21 27.94 53.95
CA GLY A 22 -35.31 27.12 54.75
C GLY A 22 -35.88 25.72 54.98
N THR A 23 -35.53 24.76 54.14
CA THR A 23 -35.69 23.32 54.43
C THR A 23 -34.78 22.52 53.52
N LEU A 24 -33.93 21.67 54.08
CA LEU A 24 -33.05 20.77 53.32
C LEU A 24 -33.91 19.74 52.56
N PRO A 25 -33.90 19.68 51.21
CA PRO A 25 -34.52 18.57 50.52
C PRO A 25 -33.66 17.32 50.70
N HIS A 26 -34.23 16.29 51.28
CA HIS A 26 -33.64 14.95 51.37
C HIS A 26 -33.45 14.37 49.96
N VAL A 27 -32.26 14.57 49.37
CA VAL A 27 -31.89 13.99 48.08
C VAL A 27 -31.70 12.48 48.26
N ARG A 28 -32.67 11.68 47.78
CA ARG A 28 -32.47 10.23 47.63
C ARG A 28 -31.56 10.00 46.41
N PRO A 29 -30.46 9.25 46.51
CA PRO A 29 -29.72 8.84 45.32
C PRO A 29 -30.61 7.92 44.48
N PHE A 30 -30.92 8.35 43.27
CA PHE A 30 -31.59 7.54 42.26
C PHE A 30 -30.62 6.45 41.79
N SER A 31 -30.80 5.23 42.29
CA SER A 31 -30.09 4.05 41.82
C SER A 31 -30.76 3.51 40.55
N LEU A 32 -30.19 3.85 39.39
CA LEU A 32 -30.58 3.25 38.11
C LEU A 32 -29.48 2.31 37.59
N PHE A 33 -29.21 1.24 38.34
CA PHE A 33 -28.61 0.04 37.76
C PHE A 33 -29.60 -1.10 37.93
N LYS A 34 -30.50 -1.25 36.94
CA LYS A 34 -31.16 -2.53 36.72
C LYS A 34 -30.10 -3.47 36.18
N ASN A 35 -29.64 -4.40 37.03
CA ASN A 35 -28.88 -5.57 36.58
C ASN A 35 -29.81 -6.42 35.71
N VAL A 36 -29.84 -6.15 34.41
CA VAL A 36 -30.43 -7.07 33.44
C VAL A 36 -29.38 -8.16 33.24
N VAL A 37 -29.49 -9.25 34.00
CA VAL A 37 -28.77 -10.47 33.69
C VAL A 37 -29.41 -11.03 32.41
N PRO A 38 -28.71 -11.06 31.25
CA PRO A 38 -29.29 -11.64 30.06
C PRO A 38 -29.54 -13.14 30.32
N PRO A 39 -30.69 -13.70 29.89
CA PRO A 39 -30.95 -15.13 30.08
C PRO A 39 -29.87 -15.92 29.34
N MET A 40 -29.30 -16.94 30.00
CA MET A 40 -28.18 -17.78 29.52
C MET A 40 -28.32 -18.34 28.10
N ARG A 41 -29.52 -18.29 27.50
CA ARG A 41 -29.78 -18.68 26.11
C ARG A 41 -29.27 -17.67 25.08
N ALA A 42 -29.19 -16.38 25.41
CA ALA A 42 -28.73 -15.32 24.49
C ALA A 42 -27.21 -15.32 24.30
N ILE A 43 -26.45 -15.70 25.33
CA ILE A 43 -24.98 -15.84 25.27
C ILE A 43 -24.58 -17.03 24.39
N ALA A 44 -25.36 -18.11 24.43
CA ALA A 44 -25.11 -19.29 23.60
C ALA A 44 -25.23 -18.97 22.09
N TRP A 45 -26.21 -18.16 21.69
CA TRP A 45 -26.37 -17.77 20.28
C TRP A 45 -25.30 -16.79 19.78
N PHE A 46 -24.82 -15.87 20.64
CA PHE A 46 -23.72 -14.96 20.28
C PHE A 46 -22.37 -15.67 20.13
N LEU A 47 -22.11 -16.71 20.94
CA LEU A 47 -20.89 -17.52 20.81
C LEU A 47 -20.93 -18.44 19.58
N ILE A 48 -22.11 -18.92 19.18
CA ILE A 48 -22.27 -19.70 17.94
C ILE A 48 -22.09 -18.80 16.71
N LEU A 49 -22.62 -17.57 16.71
CA LEU A 49 -22.45 -16.63 15.58
C LEU A 49 -21.00 -16.09 15.46
N SER A 50 -20.27 -15.97 16.57
CA SER A 50 -18.83 -15.61 16.56
C SER A 50 -17.94 -16.78 16.09
N GLY A 51 -18.30 -18.02 16.43
CA GLY A 51 -17.58 -19.22 16.00
C GLY A 51 -17.63 -19.49 14.50
N THR A 52 -18.68 -19.03 13.80
CA THR A 52 -18.84 -19.23 12.34
C THR A 52 -18.17 -18.15 11.50
N VAL A 53 -17.81 -17.00 12.07
CA VAL A 53 -17.09 -15.93 11.35
C VAL A 53 -15.57 -16.06 11.52
N LEU A 54 -15.10 -16.79 12.53
CA LEU A 54 -13.67 -17.01 12.79
C LEU A 54 -13.08 -18.31 12.20
N THR A 55 -13.89 -19.18 11.61
CA THR A 55 -13.41 -20.46 11.04
C THR A 55 -13.37 -20.50 9.51
N SER A 56 -13.87 -19.47 8.81
CA SER A 56 -13.94 -19.45 7.33
C SER A 56 -12.68 -18.96 6.61
N ASN A 57 -11.58 -18.69 7.31
CA ASN A 57 -10.32 -18.27 6.69
C ASN A 57 -9.20 -19.33 6.74
N ALA A 58 -9.46 -20.53 7.23
CA ALA A 58 -8.40 -21.54 7.39
C ALA A 58 -8.10 -22.34 6.10
N ASP A 59 -8.99 -22.34 5.10
CA ASP A 59 -8.87 -23.28 3.96
C ASP A 59 -8.24 -22.69 2.69
N ARG A 60 -7.56 -21.53 2.76
CA ARG A 60 -6.72 -21.04 1.64
C ARG A 60 -5.23 -21.35 1.78
N LEU A 61 -4.88 -22.23 2.72
CA LEU A 61 -3.49 -22.58 3.02
C LEU A 61 -3.22 -24.08 2.84
N GLN A 62 -3.57 -24.65 1.68
CA GLN A 62 -3.13 -25.98 1.22
C GLN A 62 -3.71 -26.20 -0.18
N ALA A 63 -2.99 -26.42 -1.27
CA ALA A 63 -1.57 -26.47 -1.53
C ALA A 63 -1.41 -25.89 -2.94
N GLN A 64 -0.64 -24.80 -3.10
CA GLN A 64 0.05 -24.64 -4.38
C GLN A 64 1.03 -25.79 -4.40
N ASP A 65 0.67 -26.84 -5.13
CA ASP A 65 1.54 -27.96 -5.39
C ASP A 65 2.82 -27.36 -5.96
N ARG A 66 3.88 -27.32 -5.15
CA ARG A 66 5.03 -26.48 -5.48
C ARG A 66 5.68 -26.96 -6.78
N PHE A 67 5.49 -28.25 -7.13
CA PHE A 67 5.83 -28.87 -8.41
C PHE A 67 5.00 -30.17 -8.63
N PRO A 68 3.79 -30.12 -9.23
CA PRO A 68 3.12 -31.33 -9.66
C PRO A 68 3.82 -31.82 -10.95
N ASP A 69 4.45 -32.99 -10.88
CA ASP A 69 5.17 -33.65 -11.97
C ASP A 69 6.52 -33.00 -12.39
N GLN A 70 7.61 -33.41 -11.73
CA GLN A 70 9.00 -33.02 -12.03
C GLN A 70 9.53 -33.55 -13.39
N ARG A 71 8.66 -33.92 -14.33
CA ARG A 71 9.04 -34.37 -15.69
C ARG A 71 9.03 -33.25 -16.73
N TYR A 72 8.53 -32.07 -16.39
CA TYR A 72 8.54 -30.92 -17.28
C TYR A 72 9.68 -29.98 -16.89
N TYR A 73 10.71 -29.95 -17.73
CA TYR A 73 11.72 -28.90 -17.69
C TYR A 73 11.04 -27.56 -17.94
N HIS A 74 10.84 -26.77 -16.88
CA HIS A 74 10.39 -25.39 -16.97
C HIS A 74 11.63 -24.49 -16.86
N PRO A 75 12.14 -23.94 -17.97
CA PRO A 75 13.28 -23.03 -17.89
C PRO A 75 12.90 -21.84 -17.02
N LEU A 76 13.77 -21.47 -16.08
CA LEU A 76 13.53 -20.36 -15.15
C LEU A 76 13.20 -19.06 -15.91
N ASN A 77 13.85 -18.83 -17.06
CA ASN A 77 13.54 -17.73 -17.94
C ASN A 77 12.67 -18.22 -19.11
N HIS A 78 11.37 -18.35 -18.88
CA HIS A 78 10.39 -18.73 -19.89
C HIS A 78 9.50 -17.54 -20.27
N HIS A 79 8.93 -17.57 -21.49
CA HIS A 79 8.12 -16.48 -22.05
C HIS A 79 6.93 -16.04 -21.18
N HIS A 80 6.45 -16.88 -20.25
CA HIS A 80 5.33 -16.54 -19.36
C HIS A 80 5.76 -15.89 -18.05
N MET A 81 7.06 -15.62 -17.87
CA MET A 81 7.54 -14.90 -16.71
C MET A 81 7.00 -13.46 -16.75
N PRO A 82 6.37 -12.96 -15.67
CA PRO A 82 5.93 -11.58 -15.63
C PRO A 82 7.15 -10.63 -15.64
N PRO A 83 7.01 -9.43 -16.22
CA PRO A 83 8.05 -8.42 -16.15
C PRO A 83 8.34 -8.05 -14.68
N GLY A 84 9.59 -7.69 -14.38
CA GLY A 84 10.09 -7.41 -13.03
C GLY A 84 10.59 -8.63 -12.25
N MET A 85 10.33 -9.85 -12.72
CA MET A 85 10.70 -11.08 -12.01
C MET A 85 12.22 -11.30 -11.99
N ALA A 86 12.92 -10.96 -13.08
CA ALA A 86 14.37 -11.05 -13.15
C ALA A 86 15.04 -10.08 -12.15
N GLY A 87 14.57 -8.83 -12.08
CA GLY A 87 14.98 -7.87 -11.06
C GLY A 87 14.72 -8.37 -9.64
N MET A 88 13.55 -8.98 -9.39
CA MET A 88 13.19 -9.55 -8.10
C MET A 88 14.14 -10.69 -7.69
N TRP A 89 14.47 -11.61 -8.61
CA TRP A 89 15.42 -12.69 -8.33
C TRP A 89 16.83 -12.19 -8.10
N ALA A 90 17.29 -11.22 -8.91
CA ALA A 90 18.59 -10.58 -8.70
C ALA A 90 18.65 -9.92 -7.30
N GLY A 91 17.58 -9.25 -6.86
CA GLY A 91 17.45 -8.70 -5.52
C GLY A 91 17.48 -9.78 -4.43
N ALA A 92 16.70 -10.86 -4.59
CA ALA A 92 16.64 -11.96 -3.63
C ALA A 92 17.99 -12.69 -3.46
N LEU A 93 18.79 -12.76 -4.53
CA LEU A 93 20.13 -13.35 -4.51
C LEU A 93 21.21 -12.38 -4.00
N GLY A 94 20.85 -11.13 -3.64
CA GLY A 94 21.82 -10.09 -3.26
C GLY A 94 22.73 -9.66 -4.40
N ARG A 95 22.31 -9.88 -5.66
CA ARG A 95 23.05 -9.53 -6.88
C ARG A 95 22.61 -8.20 -7.48
N ALA A 96 21.43 -7.69 -7.11
CA ALA A 96 20.99 -6.36 -7.52
C ALA A 96 21.64 -5.29 -6.64
N ASP A 97 22.29 -4.30 -7.27
CA ASP A 97 22.65 -3.06 -6.60
C ASP A 97 21.43 -2.14 -6.59
N LEU A 98 20.63 -2.30 -5.54
CA LEU A 98 19.34 -1.63 -5.38
C LEU A 98 19.45 -0.11 -5.26
N CYS A 99 20.65 0.48 -5.18
CA CYS A 99 20.83 1.92 -5.07
C CYS A 99 21.63 2.51 -6.25
N TYR A 100 21.93 1.71 -7.27
CA TYR A 100 22.67 2.19 -8.44
C TYR A 100 21.72 2.69 -9.53
N PHE A 101 21.84 3.98 -9.85
CA PHE A 101 21.16 4.59 -10.99
C PHE A 101 22.07 4.55 -12.22
N GLN A 102 21.66 3.82 -13.23
CA GLN A 102 22.31 3.77 -14.54
C GLN A 102 21.72 4.85 -15.46
N PRO A 103 22.54 5.69 -16.11
CA PRO A 103 22.06 6.63 -17.10
C PRO A 103 21.52 5.87 -18.33
N VAL A 104 20.29 6.19 -18.73
CA VAL A 104 19.62 5.64 -19.91
C VAL A 104 19.19 6.78 -20.82
N GLN A 105 19.47 6.64 -22.11
CA GLN A 105 18.99 7.57 -23.15
C GLN A 105 17.88 6.90 -23.96
N ILE A 106 16.74 7.58 -24.07
CA ILE A 106 15.61 7.19 -24.91
C ILE A 106 15.65 8.06 -26.16
N ARG A 107 15.79 7.42 -27.32
CA ARG A 107 15.86 8.08 -28.63
C ARG A 107 14.70 7.62 -29.50
N LEU A 108 13.96 8.60 -30.00
CA LEU A 108 12.95 8.40 -31.03
C LEU A 108 13.59 8.54 -32.42
N PRO A 109 13.01 7.93 -33.47
CA PRO A 109 13.54 8.04 -34.84
C PRO A 109 13.67 9.48 -35.34
N GLY A 110 12.83 10.39 -34.85
CA GLY A 110 12.89 11.83 -35.09
C GLY A 110 12.62 12.63 -33.82
N SER A 111 12.01 13.80 -34.00
CA SER A 111 11.52 14.62 -32.91
C SER A 111 10.35 13.96 -32.15
N GLY A 112 10.19 14.34 -30.90
CA GLY A 112 9.11 13.87 -30.05
C GLY A 112 9.38 14.11 -28.57
N GLN A 113 8.45 13.68 -27.72
CA GLN A 113 8.48 13.90 -26.29
C GLN A 113 8.42 12.59 -25.53
N VAL A 114 9.21 12.51 -24.47
CA VAL A 114 9.27 11.40 -23.51
C VAL A 114 8.82 11.93 -22.16
N THR A 115 7.79 11.33 -21.59
CA THR A 115 7.30 11.62 -20.24
C THR A 115 7.60 10.45 -19.33
N PHE A 116 8.23 10.71 -18.19
CA PHE A 116 8.60 9.68 -17.20
C PHE A 116 7.52 9.57 -16.13
N LEU A 117 6.57 8.65 -16.32
CA LEU A 117 5.35 8.55 -15.50
C LEU A 117 5.59 8.04 -14.08
N GLN A 118 6.76 7.45 -13.82
CA GLN A 118 7.13 6.89 -12.52
C GLN A 118 8.00 7.85 -11.68
N SER A 119 8.11 9.11 -12.10
CA SER A 119 8.77 10.15 -11.32
C SER A 119 7.94 10.52 -10.08
N GLN A 120 8.62 10.86 -8.99
CA GLN A 120 7.99 11.46 -7.81
C GLN A 120 7.61 12.94 -8.03
N THR A 121 8.01 13.53 -9.16
CA THR A 121 7.69 14.90 -9.53
C THR A 121 6.29 14.98 -10.13
N HIS A 122 5.49 15.95 -9.67
CA HIS A 122 4.17 16.26 -10.22
C HIS A 122 4.13 17.72 -10.74
N PRO A 123 3.78 17.97 -12.01
CA PRO A 123 3.49 16.96 -13.05
C PRO A 123 4.73 16.12 -13.41
N ALA A 124 4.50 14.95 -14.01
CA ALA A 124 5.57 14.06 -14.44
C ALA A 124 6.51 14.80 -15.43
N PRO A 125 7.83 14.65 -15.30
CA PRO A 125 8.79 15.38 -16.11
C PRO A 125 8.69 14.94 -17.58
N VAL A 126 8.76 15.92 -18.47
CA VAL A 126 8.72 15.75 -19.92
C VAL A 126 10.03 16.26 -20.51
N ALA A 127 10.62 15.48 -21.41
CA ALA A 127 11.84 15.83 -22.11
C ALA A 127 11.69 15.58 -23.62
N ALA A 128 12.33 16.42 -24.43
CA ALA A 128 12.41 16.18 -25.87
C ALA A 128 13.37 15.01 -26.18
N SER A 129 13.09 14.27 -27.26
CA SER A 129 14.00 13.27 -27.80
C SER A 129 15.28 13.92 -28.34
N PRO A 130 16.49 13.39 -28.02
CA PRO A 130 16.75 12.28 -27.11
C PRO A 130 16.63 12.68 -25.64
N ALA A 131 15.86 11.91 -24.87
CA ALA A 131 15.65 12.14 -23.44
C ALA A 131 16.61 11.30 -22.59
N GLN A 132 17.10 11.83 -21.48
CA GLN A 132 17.96 11.10 -20.55
C GLN A 132 17.33 11.02 -19.16
N ALA A 133 17.48 9.86 -18.51
CA ALA A 133 17.07 9.64 -17.13
C ALA A 133 17.97 8.61 -16.44
N GLY A 134 18.05 8.67 -15.11
CA GLY A 134 18.69 7.63 -14.31
C GLY A 134 17.68 6.54 -13.94
N PHE A 135 17.94 5.30 -14.33
CA PHE A 135 17.11 4.13 -14.00
C PHE A 135 17.86 3.21 -13.06
N MET A 136 17.17 2.70 -12.05
CA MET A 136 17.66 1.61 -11.20
C MET A 136 17.53 0.29 -11.96
N VAL A 137 18.40 -0.66 -11.64
CA VAL A 137 18.34 -2.02 -12.19
C VAL A 137 17.32 -2.85 -11.42
N GLY A 138 16.38 -3.47 -12.15
CA GLY A 138 15.33 -4.35 -11.62
C GLY A 138 13.91 -3.76 -11.61
N PRO A 139 13.69 -2.48 -11.26
CA PRO A 139 12.36 -1.87 -11.37
C PRO A 139 11.85 -1.76 -12.80
N LEU A 140 10.52 -1.82 -12.93
CA LEU A 140 9.80 -1.47 -14.16
C LEU A 140 9.58 0.03 -14.21
N TYR A 141 9.77 0.63 -15.37
CA TYR A 141 9.55 2.05 -15.65
C TYR A 141 8.47 2.23 -16.71
N ARG A 142 7.41 2.96 -16.36
CA ARG A 142 6.40 3.37 -17.33
C ARG A 142 6.75 4.72 -17.95
N ILE A 143 6.77 4.75 -19.28
CA ILE A 143 7.05 5.96 -20.05
C ILE A 143 5.91 6.24 -21.01
N LYS A 144 5.68 7.51 -21.31
CA LYS A 144 4.80 7.95 -22.39
C LYS A 144 5.63 8.57 -23.50
N LEU A 145 5.41 8.13 -24.73
CA LEU A 145 5.96 8.73 -25.94
C LEU A 145 4.82 9.49 -26.63
N SER A 146 5.08 10.73 -27.03
CA SER A 146 4.07 11.58 -27.67
C SER A 146 4.71 12.55 -28.64
N ASN A 147 3.89 13.20 -29.47
CA ASN A 147 4.33 14.16 -30.49
C ASN A 147 5.44 13.58 -31.38
N ILE A 148 5.32 12.30 -31.72
CA ILE A 148 6.31 11.56 -32.51
C ILE A 148 6.25 12.09 -33.94
N GLU A 149 7.40 12.48 -34.48
CA GLU A 149 7.51 12.95 -35.85
C GLU A 149 6.95 11.93 -36.85
N GLY A 150 6.11 12.40 -37.77
CA GLY A 150 5.40 11.54 -38.74
C GLY A 150 4.14 10.85 -38.19
N TYR A 151 3.86 10.95 -36.88
CA TYR A 151 2.72 10.30 -36.23
C TYR A 151 1.98 11.24 -35.25
N PRO A 152 1.37 12.34 -35.76
CA PRO A 152 0.65 13.28 -34.91
C PRO A 152 -0.54 12.63 -34.20
N GLY A 153 -0.70 12.92 -32.91
CA GLY A 153 -1.77 12.36 -32.07
C GLY A 153 -1.53 10.91 -31.61
N LEU A 154 -0.49 10.22 -32.10
CA LEU A 154 -0.11 8.91 -31.61
C LEU A 154 0.59 9.03 -30.25
N GLU A 155 0.11 8.26 -29.28
CA GLU A 155 0.73 8.11 -27.98
C GLU A 155 1.05 6.64 -27.70
N LEU A 156 2.27 6.37 -27.25
CA LEU A 156 2.70 5.03 -26.87
C LEU A 156 3.05 5.00 -25.38
N TYR A 157 2.76 3.87 -24.73
CA TYR A 157 3.01 3.68 -23.30
C TYR A 157 3.88 2.44 -23.03
N PRO A 158 5.14 2.43 -23.48
CA PRO A 158 6.03 1.31 -23.19
C PRO A 158 6.31 1.17 -21.69
N THR A 159 6.56 -0.08 -21.29
CA THR A 159 7.13 -0.41 -19.98
C THR A 159 8.53 -0.96 -20.21
N VAL A 160 9.51 -0.45 -19.48
CA VAL A 160 10.93 -0.81 -19.63
C VAL A 160 11.44 -1.39 -18.32
N GLU A 161 12.16 -2.51 -18.39
CA GLU A 161 12.90 -3.09 -17.26
C GLU A 161 14.39 -3.04 -17.60
N LEU A 162 15.21 -2.54 -16.69
CA LEU A 162 16.65 -2.63 -16.81
C LEU A 162 17.13 -3.87 -16.05
N MET A 163 17.61 -4.88 -16.78
CA MET A 163 17.90 -6.21 -16.23
C MET A 163 19.23 -6.28 -15.47
N ASP A 164 20.23 -5.58 -15.95
CA ASP A 164 21.58 -5.64 -15.38
C ASP A 164 22.30 -4.30 -15.50
N ARG A 165 23.38 -4.17 -14.72
CA ARG A 165 24.29 -3.02 -14.75
C ARG A 165 25.28 -3.16 -15.90
N LEU A 166 25.69 -2.03 -16.44
CA LEU A 166 26.84 -1.96 -17.33
C LEU A 166 28.11 -2.14 -16.50
N HIS A 167 28.89 -3.15 -16.86
CA HIS A 167 30.21 -3.40 -16.31
C HIS A 167 31.29 -2.78 -17.22
N PRO A 168 32.41 -2.30 -16.66
CA PRO A 168 33.58 -1.93 -17.45
C PRO A 168 34.04 -3.10 -18.33
N PRO A 169 34.53 -2.84 -19.56
CA PRO A 169 35.05 -3.87 -20.46
C PRO A 169 36.34 -4.52 -19.96
#